data_AF-X1I798-F1
#
_entry.id   AF-X1I798-F1
#
_cell.length_a   1.000
_cell.length_b   1.000
_cell.length_c   1.000
_cell.angle_alpha   90.00
_cell.angle_beta   90.00
_cell.angle_gamma   90.00
#
_symmetry.space_group_name_H-M   'P 1'
#
loop_
_entity.id
_entity.type
_entity.pdbx_description
1 polymer ?
#
loop_
_entity_poly.entity_id
_entity_poly.type
_entity_poly.pdbx_seq_one_letter_code
_entity_poly.pdbx_strand_id
1 'polypeptide(L)' 'MKALLFGEILWDIIDSKPYIGGAPFNLAAHLTKMGLESTLISSVGKDALG' A
#
# COMPACT_ATOMS: atom_id res chain seq x y z
N MET A 1 15.77 -10.50 6.32
CA MET A 1 14.74 -10.02 7.28
C MET A 1 13.41 -10.00 6.55
N LYS A 2 12.33 -10.44 7.19
CA LYS A 2 10.97 -10.42 6.62
C LYS A 2 10.11 -9.44 7.42
N ALA A 3 9.34 -8.60 6.75
CA ALA A 3 8.44 -7.63 7.37
C ALA A 3 6.99 -7.92 7.02
N LEU A 4 6.10 -7.94 8.02
CA LEU A 4 4.66 -8.02 7.83
C LEU A 4 4.04 -6.70 8.29
N LEU A 5 3.24 -6.11 7.42
CA LEU A 5 2.58 -4.83 7.64
C LEU A 5 1.08 -5.05 7.58
N PHE A 6 0.36 -4.38 8.47
CA PHE A 6 -1.09 -4.47 8.55
C PHE A 6 -1.67 -3.06 8.59
N GLY A 7 -2.65 -2.80 7.74
CA GLY A 7 -3.41 -1.55 7.74
C GLY A 7 -3.83 -1.15 6.34
N GLU A 8 -3.98 0.15 6.09
CA GLU A 8 -4.64 0.66 4.90
C GLU A 8 -3.76 0.66 3.64
N ILE A 9 -4.43 0.47 2.51
CA ILE A 9 -4.01 0.85 1.17
C ILE A 9 -5.16 1.65 0.56
N LEU A 10 -4.86 2.77 -0.08
CA LEU A 10 -5.88 3.70 -0.54
C LEU A 10 -5.45 4.42 -1.83
N TRP A 11 -6.40 5.13 -2.42
CA TRP A 11 -6.17 6.05 -3.52
C TRP A 11 -6.34 7.49 -3.03
N ASP A 12 -5.26 8.26 -3.04
CA ASP A 12 -5.29 9.70 -2.88
C ASP A 12 -5.67 10.34 -4.23
N ILE A 13 -6.80 11.05 -4.30
CA ILE A 13 -7.26 11.70 -5.53
C ILE A 13 -6.82 13.17 -5.51
N ILE A 14 -5.86 13.53 -6.36
CA ILE A 14 -5.32 14.90 -6.49
C ILE A 14 -5.50 15.35 -7.93
N ASP A 15 -6.15 16.50 -8.14
CA ASP A 15 -6.46 17.03 -9.48
C ASP A 15 -7.13 15.99 -10.40
N SER A 16 -8.11 15.25 -9.84
CA SER A 16 -8.82 14.15 -10.50
C SER A 16 -7.94 12.97 -10.95
N LYS A 17 -6.69 12.88 -10.47
CA LYS A 17 -5.78 11.77 -10.75
C LYS A 17 -5.61 10.89 -9.51
N PRO A 18 -5.67 9.55 -9.66
CA PRO A 18 -5.44 8.63 -8.55
C PRO A 18 -3.95 8.43 -8.30
N TYR A 19 -3.54 8.59 -7.04
CA TYR A 19 -2.22 8.27 -6.53
C TYR A 19 -2.35 7.17 -5.49
N ILE A 20 -1.59 6.09 -5.64
CA ILE A 20 -1.62 5.01 -4.67
C ILE A 20 -0.93 5.45 -3.36
N GLY A 21 -1.58 5.17 -2.24
CA GLY A 21 -1.16 5.62 -0.92
C GLY A 21 -1.53 4.66 0.21
N GLY A 22 -1.35 5.12 1.44
CA GLY A 22 -1.49 4.36 2.69
C GLY A 22 -0.14 4.21 3.40
N ALA A 23 -0.06 4.54 4.69
CA ALA A 23 1.20 4.50 5.42
C ALA A 23 1.79 3.07 5.50
N PRO A 24 1.00 2.02 5.80
CA PRO A 24 1.46 0.64 5.75
C PRO A 24 1.89 0.21 4.34
N PHE A 25 1.14 0.60 3.30
CA PHE A 25 1.52 0.33 1.92
C PHE A 25 2.87 0.98 1.55
N ASN A 26 3.06 2.25 1.90
CA ASN A 26 4.28 2.99 1.59
C ASN A 26 5.50 2.33 2.23
N LEU A 27 5.41 1.92 3.50
CA LEU A 27 6.52 1.22 4.15
C LEU A 27 6.82 -0.13 3.49
N ALA A 28 5.79 -0.93 3.15
CA ALA A 28 5.97 -2.19 2.45
C ALA A 28 6.68 -1.99 1.10
N ALA A 29 6.20 -1.04 0.30
CA ALA A 29 6.77 -0.71 -0.99
C ALA A 29 8.25 -0.26 -0.89
N HIS A 30 8.59 0.55 0.12
CA HIS A 30 9.97 0.98 0.34
C HIS A 30 10.88 -0.15 0.83
N LEU A 31 10.42 -1.02 1.72
CA LEU A 31 11.19 -2.20 2.15
C LEU A 31 11.48 -3.15 0.99
N THR A 32 10.48 -3.39 0.13
CA THR A 32 10.67 -4.19 -1.09
C THR A 32 11.67 -3.55 -2.05
N LYS A 33 11.61 -2.23 -2.26
CA LYS A 33 12.61 -1.50 -3.08
C LYS A 33 14.03 -1.59 -2.53
N MET A 34 14.18 -1.77 -1.21
CA MET A 34 15.48 -1.96 -0.55
C MET A 34 15.98 -3.42 -0.58
N GLY A 35 15.26 -4.34 -1.25
CA GLY A 35 15.65 -5.74 -1.37
C GLY A 35 15.22 -6.63 -0.20
N LEU A 36 14.33 -6.13 0.67
CA LEU A 36 13.75 -6.93 1.75
C LEU A 36 12.45 -7.61 1.29
N GLU A 37 12.14 -8.76 1.88
CA GLU A 37 10.85 -9.41 1.71
C GLU A 37 9.82 -8.73 2.63
N SER A 38 8.78 -8.12 2.04
CA SER A 38 7.69 -7.50 2.80
C SER A 38 6.32 -7.99 2.32
N THR A 39 5.40 -8.16 3.26
CA THR A 39 4.01 -8.58 3.01
C THR A 39 3.06 -7.56 3.63
N LEU A 40 2.15 -7.00 2.84
CA LEU A 40 1.07 -6.15 3.32
C LEU A 40 -0.22 -6.98 3.46
N ILE A 41 -0.83 -6.94 4.63
CA ILE A 41 -2.20 -7.40 4.88
C ILE A 41 -3.09 -6.16 4.97
N SER A 42 -4.05 -6.07 4.05
CA SER A 42 -5.00 -4.96 3.98
C SER A 42 -6.37 -5.49 3.55
N SER A 43 -7.34 -4.58 3.42
CA SER A 43 -8.64 -4.83 2.82
C SER A 43 -9.00 -3.71 1.88
N VAL A 44 -9.69 -4.05 0.80
CA VAL A 44 -10.13 -3.13 -0.23
C VAL A 44 -11.64 -3.23 -0.42
N GLY A 45 -12.25 -2.20 -0.99
CA GLY A 45 -13.67 -2.19 -1.35
C GLY A 45 -13.98 -3.23 -2.44
N LYS A 46 -15.26 -3.53 -2.65
CA LYS A 46 -15.73 -4.33 -3.81
C LYS A 46 -16.24 -3.39 -4.89
N ASP A 47 -15.34 -2.58 -5.43
CA ASP A 47 -15.64 -1.56 -6.42
C ASP A 47 -14.50 -1.46 -7.45
N ALA A 48 -14.44 -0.40 -8.24
CA ALA A 48 -13.43 -0.27 -9.29
C ALA A 48 -12.05 0.16 -8.77
N LEU A 49 -12.00 0.72 -7.56
CA LEU A 49 -10.78 1.23 -6.93
C LEU A 49 -10.24 0.29 -5.86
N GLY A 50 -11.12 -0.50 -5.23
CA GLY A 50 -10.75 -1.61 -4.36
C GLY A 50 -10.41 -2.88 -5.11
#